data_AF-A0A507C9U7-F1
#
_entry.id   AF-A0A507C9U7-F1
#
_cell.length_a   1.000
_cell.length_b   1.000
_cell.length_c   1.000
_cell.angle_alpha   90.00
_cell.angle_beta   90.00
_cell.angle_gamma   90.00
#
_symmetry.space_group_name_H-M   'P 1'
#
loop_
_entity.id
_entity.type
_entity.pdbx_description
1 polymer ?
#
loop_
_entity_poly.entity_id
_entity_poly.type
_entity_poly.pdbx_seq_one_letter_code
_entity_poly.pdbx_strand_id
1 'polypeptide(L)'
;MVALTETSLSLLGFLYFLGTANAQKILWEGRVNQTAVQADFDNGNTAYNPKFVLGANETWKGVLKLDAINAQALFDRPKDQSLGIVINDKSIFAPGNPPNRQVGFRRAELIPNGVKKIFSGVTTYHFSVMPDPTRPLNYTHQYQMLFLETSEGKHIFGFQSGGTDGQNLTLMSSSVEGYDKLKPLYSAPFTANVWQNWALTIDWTKATLTAYFSTGKTPLAKVVDTRPNAVIQNVSNIDNFHLGYIKVGMGATDPFKGIQPTGISEGVVFSSAFVEDSTDDGKTSYNAKYSLGQNLTWSAVLKLDAVKTKALFDRPIDQSLGVTLSDKSIFLAGTTPQAGFRRAELLPKFPDGIENIFSGVTTYHFSVMPDPTRPYNYTHGYQGLFIETKESSAQTTFRNNNIDGTHVFGLHFGAEYGQMLTLMPSSVAGYDKWKPLHQAKLTANEWQNWAVTIDWTKATLTAYFSTGTKPLVKVVDTTPNAVANISVIENFHLGFLKAGYNSTDGFKGVQPFGINEGTIFSGAFVEDSSGGVVTLSPNGTAKAANSTCL
;
A
#
# COMPACT_ATOMS: atom_id res chain seq x y z
N MET A 1 29.71 -61.80 -10.30
CA MET A 1 29.39 -60.85 -9.21
C MET A 1 30.09 -59.56 -9.53
N VAL A 2 29.36 -58.60 -10.08
CA VAL A 2 29.87 -57.30 -10.53
C VAL A 2 29.42 -56.26 -9.52
N ALA A 3 30.35 -55.36 -9.17
CA ALA A 3 30.22 -54.31 -8.18
C ALA A 3 29.10 -53.32 -8.52
N LEU A 4 28.32 -52.93 -7.52
CA LEU A 4 27.42 -51.78 -7.56
C LEU A 4 28.15 -50.59 -6.93
N THR A 5 28.40 -49.58 -7.75
CA THR A 5 28.90 -48.25 -7.34
C THR A 5 27.74 -47.40 -6.83
N GLU A 6 27.87 -46.84 -5.63
CA GLU A 6 26.95 -45.84 -5.08
C GLU A 6 27.09 -44.52 -5.86
N THR A 7 26.00 -44.05 -6.45
CA THR A 7 25.86 -42.67 -6.94
C THR A 7 25.05 -41.87 -5.92
N SER A 8 25.71 -40.90 -5.30
CA SER A 8 25.11 -39.91 -4.41
C SER A 8 24.14 -39.00 -5.19
N LEU A 9 22.85 -39.11 -4.91
CA LEU A 9 21.84 -38.13 -5.33
C LEU A 9 21.89 -36.94 -4.39
N SER A 10 22.49 -35.83 -4.83
CA SER A 10 22.37 -34.53 -4.16
C SER A 10 20.96 -33.96 -4.39
N LEU A 11 20.10 -34.07 -3.39
CA LEU A 11 18.77 -33.46 -3.39
C LEU A 11 18.92 -31.96 -3.09
N LEU A 12 19.04 -31.12 -4.13
CA LEU A 12 18.83 -29.68 -4.01
C LEU A 12 17.33 -29.43 -3.73
N GLY A 13 16.96 -29.38 -2.45
CA GLY A 13 15.65 -28.88 -2.04
C GLY A 13 15.57 -27.38 -2.28
N PHE A 14 14.91 -26.96 -3.35
CA PHE A 14 14.47 -25.59 -3.56
C PHE A 14 13.53 -25.20 -2.43
N LEU A 15 14.02 -24.40 -1.48
CA LEU A 15 13.20 -23.77 -0.46
C LEU A 15 12.37 -22.67 -1.17
N TYR A 16 11.10 -22.93 -1.42
CA TYR A 16 10.16 -21.88 -1.84
C TYR A 16 10.00 -20.90 -0.68
N PHE A 17 10.66 -19.74 -0.80
CA PHE A 17 10.36 -18.59 0.05
C PHE A 17 8.96 -18.09 -0.29
N LEU A 18 7.97 -18.47 0.53
CA LEU A 18 6.71 -17.74 0.65
C LEU A 18 7.02 -16.45 1.41
N GLY A 19 7.60 -15.46 0.71
CA GLY A 19 7.50 -14.08 1.18
C GLY A 19 6.03 -13.71 1.14
N THR A 20 5.42 -13.44 2.29
CA THR A 20 4.13 -12.77 2.35
C THR A 20 4.34 -11.35 1.84
N ALA A 21 4.23 -11.16 0.53
CA ALA A 21 4.09 -9.83 -0.04
C ALA A 21 2.84 -9.22 0.61
N ASN A 22 3.02 -8.11 1.34
CA ASN A 22 1.87 -7.32 1.77
C ASN A 22 1.07 -6.97 0.51
N ALA A 23 -0.18 -7.44 0.46
CA ALA A 23 -1.05 -7.14 -0.68
C ALA A 23 -1.23 -5.62 -0.75
N GLN A 24 -0.75 -5.03 -1.83
CA GLN A 24 -0.90 -3.60 -2.07
C GLN A 24 -2.39 -3.24 -2.12
N LYS A 25 -2.74 -2.06 -1.62
CA LYS A 25 -4.14 -1.63 -1.55
C LYS A 25 -4.71 -1.50 -2.97
N ILE A 26 -5.72 -2.29 -3.30
CA ILE A 26 -6.45 -2.16 -4.56
C ILE A 26 -7.25 -0.85 -4.56
N LEU A 27 -6.92 0.05 -5.49
CA LEU A 27 -7.62 1.31 -5.71
C LEU A 27 -8.84 1.12 -6.61
N TRP A 28 -8.78 0.22 -7.58
CA TRP A 28 -9.92 -0.13 -8.43
C TRP A 28 -9.88 -1.61 -8.79
N GLU A 29 -11.04 -2.25 -8.72
CA GLU A 29 -11.23 -3.67 -9.00
C GLU A 29 -12.12 -3.82 -10.23
N GLY A 30 -11.53 -4.19 -11.36
CA GLY A 30 -12.23 -4.47 -12.62
C GLY A 30 -12.37 -5.95 -12.94
N ARG A 31 -11.79 -6.86 -12.13
CA ARG A 31 -11.91 -8.30 -12.38
C ARG A 31 -13.36 -8.73 -12.24
N VAL A 32 -13.86 -9.37 -13.30
CA VAL A 32 -15.26 -9.73 -13.43
C VAL A 32 -15.52 -11.02 -12.69
N ASN A 33 -16.40 -11.00 -11.70
CA ASN A 33 -16.81 -12.22 -10.99
C ASN A 33 -17.60 -13.14 -11.93
N GLN A 34 -17.43 -14.46 -11.82
CA GLN A 34 -18.14 -15.50 -12.58
C GLN A 34 -19.67 -15.40 -12.51
N THR A 35 -20.23 -14.74 -11.50
CA THR A 35 -21.68 -14.54 -11.38
C THR A 35 -22.21 -13.35 -12.18
N ALA A 36 -21.33 -12.47 -12.68
CA ALA A 36 -21.74 -11.34 -13.48
C ALA A 36 -22.25 -11.80 -14.85
N VAL A 37 -23.26 -11.11 -15.36
CA VAL A 37 -23.81 -11.31 -16.70
C VAL A 37 -23.64 -10.04 -17.53
N GLN A 38 -23.71 -10.13 -18.87
CA GLN A 38 -23.45 -8.98 -19.72
C GLN A 38 -24.41 -7.81 -19.45
N ALA A 39 -25.67 -8.10 -19.07
CA ALA A 39 -26.66 -7.08 -18.73
C ALA A 39 -26.26 -6.23 -17.51
N ASP A 40 -25.38 -6.72 -16.63
CA ASP A 40 -24.87 -5.95 -15.50
C ASP A 40 -24.03 -4.75 -15.96
N PHE A 41 -23.35 -4.88 -17.12
CA PHE A 41 -22.58 -3.80 -17.72
C PHE A 41 -23.47 -2.71 -18.32
N ASP A 42 -24.65 -3.06 -18.83
CA ASP A 42 -25.64 -2.09 -19.36
C ASP A 42 -26.31 -1.29 -18.24
N ASN A 43 -26.53 -1.91 -17.08
CA ASN A 43 -27.25 -1.30 -15.96
C ASN A 43 -26.33 -0.62 -14.92
N GLY A 44 -25.01 -0.69 -15.10
CA GLY A 44 -24.02 -0.09 -14.19
C GLY A 44 -23.79 -0.87 -12.89
N ASN A 45 -24.14 -2.16 -12.87
CA ASN A 45 -23.94 -3.06 -11.72
C ASN A 45 -22.51 -3.65 -11.66
N THR A 46 -21.59 -3.12 -12.47
CA THR A 46 -20.18 -3.53 -12.49
C THR A 46 -19.27 -2.36 -12.15
N ALA A 47 -17.96 -2.62 -12.08
CA ALA A 47 -16.94 -1.59 -11.87
C ALA A 47 -16.74 -0.66 -13.08
N TYR A 48 -17.50 -0.85 -14.16
CA TYR A 48 -17.40 -0.13 -15.42
C TYR A 48 -18.59 0.78 -15.65
N ASN A 49 -18.35 1.88 -16.35
CA ASN A 49 -19.39 2.85 -16.69
C ASN A 49 -20.30 2.29 -17.81
N PRO A 50 -21.64 2.27 -17.62
CA PRO A 50 -22.56 1.70 -18.61
C PRO A 50 -22.72 2.52 -19.89
N LYS A 51 -22.34 3.80 -19.91
CA LYS A 51 -22.75 4.76 -20.96
C LYS A 51 -21.66 5.20 -21.92
N PHE A 52 -20.43 4.74 -21.77
CA PHE A 52 -19.28 5.29 -22.50
C PHE A 52 -18.80 4.40 -23.64
N VAL A 53 -18.37 5.04 -24.73
CA VAL A 53 -17.60 4.50 -25.87
C VAL A 53 -18.12 3.18 -26.46
N LEU A 54 -19.33 3.24 -27.01
CA LEU A 54 -19.99 2.14 -27.70
C LEU A 54 -20.56 2.58 -29.05
N GLY A 55 -20.76 1.64 -29.97
CA GLY A 55 -21.44 1.89 -31.23
C GLY A 55 -22.84 2.47 -31.03
N ALA A 56 -23.28 3.34 -31.95
CA ALA A 56 -24.64 3.88 -31.90
C ALA A 56 -25.70 2.76 -31.91
N ASN A 57 -26.56 2.74 -30.88
CA ASN A 57 -27.60 1.72 -30.64
C ASN A 57 -27.09 0.31 -30.31
N GLU A 58 -25.81 0.14 -30.01
CA GLU A 58 -25.28 -1.10 -29.43
C GLU A 58 -25.52 -1.14 -27.90
N THR A 59 -25.40 -2.33 -27.32
CA THR A 59 -25.42 -2.56 -25.86
C THR A 59 -24.20 -3.37 -25.46
N TRP A 60 -23.74 -3.27 -24.21
CA TRP A 60 -22.68 -4.12 -23.69
C TRP A 60 -23.04 -5.59 -23.80
N LYS A 61 -24.31 -5.95 -23.58
CA LYS A 61 -24.83 -7.29 -23.89
C LYS A 61 -24.57 -7.76 -25.32
N GLY A 62 -24.63 -6.86 -26.30
CA GLY A 62 -24.38 -7.19 -27.71
C GLY A 62 -22.90 -7.43 -28.02
N VAL A 63 -22.00 -6.67 -27.39
CA VAL A 63 -20.56 -6.66 -27.71
C VAL A 63 -19.70 -7.52 -26.78
N LEU A 64 -20.17 -7.82 -25.56
CA LEU A 64 -19.41 -8.59 -24.58
C LEU A 64 -19.63 -10.10 -24.70
N LYS A 65 -18.54 -10.85 -24.51
CA LYS A 65 -18.52 -12.30 -24.32
C LYS A 65 -17.84 -12.59 -22.99
N LEU A 66 -18.63 -12.92 -21.97
CA LEU A 66 -18.09 -13.35 -20.68
C LEU A 66 -17.70 -14.83 -20.76
N ASP A 67 -16.69 -15.21 -19.99
CA ASP A 67 -16.09 -16.54 -20.00
C ASP A 67 -15.68 -16.97 -21.43
N ALA A 68 -15.17 -16.00 -22.21
CA ALA A 68 -14.72 -16.26 -23.58
C ALA A 68 -13.57 -17.29 -23.62
N ILE A 69 -12.82 -17.38 -22.52
CA ILE A 69 -11.65 -18.22 -22.33
C ILE A 69 -11.66 -18.77 -20.91
N ASN A 70 -11.65 -20.11 -20.80
CA ASN A 70 -11.70 -20.83 -19.52
C ASN A 70 -10.36 -20.83 -18.77
N ALA A 71 -9.25 -20.58 -19.48
CA ALA A 71 -7.93 -20.52 -18.85
C ALA A 71 -7.76 -19.21 -18.09
N GLN A 72 -7.53 -19.28 -16.78
CA GLN A 72 -7.29 -18.11 -15.94
C GLN A 72 -5.99 -17.38 -16.31
N ALA A 73 -6.03 -16.05 -16.30
CA ALA A 73 -4.85 -15.19 -16.41
C ALA A 73 -4.04 -15.15 -15.10
N LEU A 74 -2.89 -14.47 -15.09
CA LEU A 74 -1.95 -14.50 -13.96
C LEU A 74 -2.56 -13.97 -12.65
N PHE A 75 -3.38 -12.92 -12.72
CA PHE A 75 -3.93 -12.25 -11.53
C PHE A 75 -5.42 -12.51 -11.29
N ASP A 76 -5.97 -13.53 -11.95
CA ASP A 76 -7.35 -13.92 -11.74
C ASP A 76 -7.50 -14.61 -10.38
N ARG A 77 -8.58 -14.26 -9.67
CA ARG A 77 -9.02 -14.98 -8.47
C ARG A 77 -9.76 -16.25 -8.89
N PRO A 78 -9.96 -17.23 -7.98
CA PRO A 78 -10.62 -18.48 -8.31
C PRO A 78 -12.03 -18.35 -8.93
N LYS A 79 -12.72 -17.22 -8.72
CA LYS A 79 -14.08 -16.96 -9.21
C LYS A 79 -14.14 -15.80 -10.22
N ASP A 80 -13.03 -15.43 -10.84
CA ASP A 80 -13.03 -14.44 -11.91
C ASP A 80 -13.27 -15.12 -13.26
N GLN A 81 -13.90 -14.41 -14.19
CA GLN A 81 -14.14 -14.85 -15.57
C GLN A 81 -13.54 -13.85 -16.56
N SER A 82 -13.14 -14.35 -17.73
CA SER A 82 -12.60 -13.53 -18.81
C SER A 82 -13.68 -12.70 -19.49
N LEU A 83 -13.24 -11.59 -20.10
CA LEU A 83 -14.08 -10.59 -20.75
C LEU A 83 -13.63 -10.38 -22.20
N GLY A 84 -14.33 -11.01 -23.14
CA GLY A 84 -14.19 -10.75 -24.56
C GLY A 84 -14.96 -9.50 -25.00
N ILE A 85 -14.30 -8.60 -25.72
CA ILE A 85 -14.93 -7.44 -26.37
C ILE A 85 -14.92 -7.67 -27.89
N VAL A 86 -16.08 -7.57 -28.52
CA VAL A 86 -16.26 -7.79 -29.96
C VAL A 86 -16.62 -6.49 -30.66
N ILE A 87 -15.85 -6.14 -31.69
CA ILE A 87 -16.24 -5.09 -32.64
C ILE A 87 -16.85 -5.70 -33.90
N ASN A 88 -17.87 -5.05 -34.43
CA ASN A 88 -18.57 -5.44 -35.65
C ASN A 88 -18.91 -4.20 -36.50
N ASP A 89 -19.62 -4.39 -37.62
CA ASP A 89 -20.00 -3.31 -38.55
C ASP A 89 -20.71 -2.12 -37.87
N LYS A 90 -21.43 -2.36 -36.77
CA LYS A 90 -22.21 -1.37 -36.01
C LYS A 90 -21.42 -0.67 -34.89
N SER A 91 -20.18 -1.08 -34.61
CA SER A 91 -19.33 -0.50 -33.56
C SER A 91 -18.79 0.90 -33.92
N ILE A 92 -19.66 1.79 -34.42
CA ILE A 92 -19.36 3.15 -34.86
C ILE A 92 -19.72 4.12 -33.74
N PHE A 93 -18.71 4.69 -33.09
CA PHE A 93 -18.89 5.68 -32.04
C PHE A 93 -19.32 7.03 -32.61
N ALA A 94 -20.17 7.74 -31.86
CA ALA A 94 -20.67 9.07 -32.20
C ALA A 94 -20.62 9.95 -30.95
N PRO A 95 -19.52 10.69 -30.71
CA PRO A 95 -19.42 11.58 -29.56
C PRO A 95 -20.41 12.76 -29.66
N GLY A 96 -21.07 13.07 -28.55
CA GLY A 96 -22.05 14.15 -28.45
C GLY A 96 -23.35 13.86 -29.19
N ASN A 97 -23.95 14.88 -29.80
CA ASN A 97 -25.15 14.70 -30.62
C ASN A 97 -24.77 14.36 -32.08
N PRO A 98 -25.57 13.55 -32.80
CA PRO A 98 -25.45 13.42 -34.26
C PRO A 98 -25.34 14.80 -34.91
N PRO A 99 -24.41 15.04 -35.85
CA PRO A 99 -23.92 14.11 -36.89
C PRO A 99 -22.47 13.58 -36.74
N ASN A 100 -21.84 13.66 -35.56
CA ASN A 100 -20.39 13.40 -35.37
C ASN A 100 -19.96 11.91 -35.43
N ARG A 101 -20.55 11.10 -36.32
CA ARG A 101 -20.24 9.67 -36.43
C ARG A 101 -18.81 9.45 -36.94
N GLN A 102 -18.02 8.69 -36.20
CA GLN A 102 -16.64 8.36 -36.54
C GLN A 102 -16.59 7.08 -37.40
N VAL A 103 -17.06 7.16 -38.65
CA VAL A 103 -17.22 5.99 -39.54
C VAL A 103 -15.91 5.29 -39.89
N GLY A 104 -14.79 6.00 -39.80
CA GLY A 104 -13.45 5.46 -39.98
C GLY A 104 -12.97 4.54 -38.86
N PHE A 105 -13.63 4.55 -37.70
CA PHE A 105 -13.27 3.70 -36.58
C PHE A 105 -14.30 2.61 -36.33
N ARG A 106 -13.83 1.51 -35.71
CA ARG A 106 -14.67 0.56 -34.99
C ARG A 106 -14.15 0.42 -33.58
N ARG A 107 -14.96 0.72 -32.58
CA ARG A 107 -14.50 0.75 -31.19
C ARG A 107 -15.55 0.34 -30.18
N ALA A 108 -15.08 -0.29 -29.11
CA ALA A 108 -15.83 -0.59 -27.90
C ALA A 108 -14.84 -0.58 -26.73
N GLU A 109 -15.04 0.31 -25.76
CA GLU A 109 -14.10 0.52 -24.65
C GLU A 109 -14.84 0.72 -23.35
N LEU A 110 -14.55 -0.14 -22.38
CA LEU A 110 -15.03 0.01 -21.01
C LEU A 110 -14.15 1.01 -20.27
N ILE A 111 -14.78 1.82 -19.43
CA ILE A 111 -14.09 2.82 -18.60
C ILE A 111 -14.41 2.53 -17.13
N PRO A 112 -13.43 2.58 -16.20
CA PRO A 112 -13.69 2.51 -14.77
C PRO A 112 -14.76 3.51 -14.30
N ASN A 113 -15.72 3.06 -13.50
CA ASN A 113 -16.79 3.92 -13.01
C ASN A 113 -16.35 4.77 -11.81
N GLY A 114 -16.23 6.09 -11.99
CA GLY A 114 -16.14 7.06 -10.88
C GLY A 114 -14.82 7.08 -10.11
N VAL A 115 -13.68 6.74 -10.73
CA VAL A 115 -12.41 6.56 -10.02
C VAL A 115 -11.36 7.61 -10.38
N LYS A 116 -11.31 8.72 -9.62
CA LYS A 116 -10.19 9.69 -9.73
C LYS A 116 -8.93 9.26 -8.98
N LYS A 117 -9.07 8.42 -7.93
CA LYS A 117 -7.95 7.98 -7.07
C LYS A 117 -6.87 7.17 -7.78
N ILE A 118 -7.20 6.54 -8.92
CA ILE A 118 -6.22 5.78 -9.72
C ILE A 118 -5.22 6.70 -10.44
N PHE A 119 -5.46 8.01 -10.45
CA PHE A 119 -4.65 9.02 -11.14
C PHE A 119 -3.80 9.88 -10.19
N SER A 120 -3.42 9.36 -9.02
CA SER A 120 -2.72 10.12 -7.97
C SER A 120 -1.67 9.28 -7.25
N GLY A 121 -0.62 9.91 -6.71
CA GLY A 121 0.44 9.19 -5.98
C GLY A 121 1.32 8.37 -6.90
N VAL A 122 1.56 7.10 -6.55
CA VAL A 122 2.11 6.10 -7.46
C VAL A 122 1.09 4.98 -7.60
N THR A 123 0.67 4.67 -8.83
CA THR A 123 -0.32 3.61 -9.08
C THR A 123 0.22 2.60 -10.08
N THR A 124 -0.16 1.33 -9.91
CA THR A 124 0.18 0.28 -10.87
C THR A 124 -1.09 -0.30 -11.48
N TYR A 125 -1.17 -0.22 -12.81
CA TYR A 125 -2.27 -0.72 -13.63
C TYR A 125 -1.97 -2.14 -14.08
N HIS A 126 -2.79 -3.09 -13.68
CA HIS A 126 -2.66 -4.51 -14.02
C HIS A 126 -3.77 -4.92 -14.98
N PHE A 127 -3.42 -5.73 -15.97
CA PHE A 127 -4.37 -6.40 -16.84
C PHE A 127 -3.69 -7.58 -17.54
N SER A 128 -4.52 -8.46 -18.09
CA SER A 128 -4.09 -9.52 -19.00
C SER A 128 -4.91 -9.46 -20.27
N VAL A 129 -4.27 -9.71 -21.41
CA VAL A 129 -4.88 -9.54 -22.73
C VAL A 129 -4.38 -10.59 -23.72
N MET A 130 -5.26 -11.04 -24.62
CA MET A 130 -4.89 -11.85 -25.79
C MET A 130 -5.92 -11.70 -26.93
N PRO A 131 -5.57 -12.03 -28.18
CA PRO A 131 -6.54 -12.08 -29.28
C PRO A 131 -7.61 -13.15 -29.03
N ASP A 132 -8.85 -12.91 -29.45
CA ASP A 132 -9.89 -13.94 -29.45
C ASP A 132 -9.64 -14.93 -30.61
N PRO A 133 -9.34 -16.22 -30.33
CA PRO A 133 -9.08 -17.21 -31.37
C PRO A 133 -10.28 -17.49 -32.27
N THR A 134 -11.50 -17.18 -31.80
CA THR A 134 -12.74 -17.39 -32.56
C THR A 134 -13.14 -16.17 -33.39
N ARG A 135 -12.47 -15.03 -33.19
CA ARG A 135 -12.72 -13.73 -33.85
C ARG A 135 -11.40 -13.03 -34.18
N PRO A 136 -10.62 -13.58 -35.11
CA PRO A 136 -9.27 -13.11 -35.38
C PRO A 136 -9.26 -11.65 -35.85
N LEU A 137 -8.23 -10.91 -35.42
CA LEU A 137 -7.99 -9.53 -35.88
C LEU A 137 -7.49 -9.51 -37.33
N ASN A 138 -7.81 -8.45 -38.05
CA ASN A 138 -7.24 -8.17 -39.37
C ASN A 138 -6.03 -7.23 -39.23
N TYR A 139 -4.84 -7.82 -39.10
CA TYR A 139 -3.59 -7.09 -38.92
C TYR A 139 -3.14 -6.20 -40.09
N THR A 140 -3.88 -6.13 -41.21
CA THR A 140 -3.65 -5.05 -42.20
C THR A 140 -4.11 -3.69 -41.67
N HIS A 141 -5.03 -3.68 -40.70
CA HIS A 141 -5.47 -2.48 -39.98
C HIS A 141 -4.64 -2.28 -38.72
N GLN A 142 -4.48 -1.01 -38.31
CA GLN A 142 -3.96 -0.70 -36.98
C GLN A 142 -5.08 -0.83 -35.94
N TYR A 143 -4.71 -1.34 -34.78
CA TYR A 143 -5.52 -1.37 -33.57
C TYR A 143 -4.85 -0.54 -32.48
N GLN A 144 -5.65 0.21 -31.74
CA GLN A 144 -5.24 0.87 -30.49
C GLN A 144 -6.00 0.22 -29.35
N MET A 145 -5.32 -0.17 -28.28
CA MET A 145 -5.90 -0.92 -27.17
C MET A 145 -5.43 -0.34 -25.85
N LEU A 146 -6.20 -0.54 -24.78
CA LEU A 146 -5.74 -0.37 -23.39
C LEU A 146 -4.93 0.92 -23.16
N PHE A 147 -5.56 2.07 -23.31
CA PHE A 147 -4.86 3.35 -23.27
C PHE A 147 -5.38 4.27 -22.16
N LEU A 148 -4.49 5.15 -21.72
CA LEU A 148 -4.75 6.16 -20.71
C LEU A 148 -4.52 7.53 -21.33
N GLU A 149 -5.59 8.29 -21.48
CA GLU A 149 -5.62 9.55 -22.22
C GLU A 149 -5.78 10.75 -21.29
N THR A 150 -5.10 11.84 -21.62
CA THR A 150 -5.30 13.15 -21.00
C THR A 150 -6.45 13.89 -21.71
N SER A 151 -7.08 14.86 -21.04
CA SER A 151 -8.12 15.72 -21.63
C SER A 151 -7.64 16.53 -22.85
N GLU A 152 -6.33 16.57 -23.11
CA GLU A 152 -5.71 17.21 -24.27
C GLU A 152 -5.49 16.25 -25.45
N GLY A 153 -5.88 14.98 -25.32
CA GLY A 153 -5.71 13.97 -26.37
C GLY A 153 -4.33 13.30 -26.38
N LYS A 154 -3.54 13.43 -25.30
CA LYS A 154 -2.22 12.80 -25.19
C LYS A 154 -2.35 11.47 -24.47
N HIS A 155 -1.67 10.45 -24.96
CA HIS A 155 -1.65 9.14 -24.32
C HIS A 155 -0.47 9.03 -23.35
N ILE A 156 -0.74 8.90 -22.04
CA ILE A 156 0.28 8.57 -21.05
C ILE A 156 0.88 7.22 -21.41
N PHE A 157 0.03 6.24 -21.70
CA PHE A 157 0.39 5.00 -22.38
C PHE A 157 -0.77 4.48 -23.23
N GLY A 158 -0.46 3.56 -24.13
CA GLY A 158 -1.46 2.77 -24.86
C GLY A 158 -0.79 1.61 -25.59
N PHE A 159 -1.57 0.68 -26.11
CA PHE A 159 -1.05 -0.45 -26.88
C PHE A 159 -1.46 -0.35 -28.34
N GLN A 160 -0.58 -0.81 -29.23
CA GLN A 160 -0.84 -0.89 -30.66
C GLN A 160 -0.58 -2.30 -31.19
N SER A 161 -1.36 -2.69 -32.20
CA SER A 161 -1.17 -3.94 -32.93
C SER A 161 -1.65 -3.76 -34.37
N GLY A 162 -1.26 -4.64 -35.29
CA GLY A 162 -1.58 -4.53 -36.71
C GLY A 162 -0.92 -3.33 -37.40
N GLY A 163 -1.18 -3.17 -38.69
CA GLY A 163 -0.49 -2.18 -39.51
C GLY A 163 1.02 -2.38 -39.45
N THR A 164 1.75 -1.36 -39.00
CA THR A 164 3.22 -1.42 -38.83
C THR A 164 3.69 -2.36 -37.73
N ASP A 165 2.85 -2.62 -36.72
CA ASP A 165 3.18 -3.51 -35.60
C ASP A 165 2.94 -5.00 -35.93
N GLY A 166 2.26 -5.29 -37.06
CA GLY A 166 1.94 -6.65 -37.47
C GLY A 166 1.21 -7.43 -36.37
N GLN A 167 1.64 -8.65 -36.09
CA GLN A 167 1.04 -9.50 -35.05
C GLN A 167 1.65 -9.29 -33.66
N ASN A 168 2.34 -8.19 -33.42
CA ASN A 168 2.82 -7.85 -32.08
C ASN A 168 1.85 -6.93 -31.34
N LEU A 169 1.91 -6.95 -30.02
CA LEU A 169 1.31 -5.96 -29.16
C LEU A 169 2.44 -5.06 -28.64
N THR A 170 2.43 -3.80 -29.06
CA THR A 170 3.46 -2.83 -28.75
C THR A 170 2.94 -1.83 -27.72
N LEU A 171 3.61 -1.75 -26.57
CA LEU A 171 3.41 -0.69 -25.58
C LEU A 171 3.97 0.63 -26.14
N MET A 172 3.13 1.65 -26.16
CA MET A 172 3.42 3.00 -26.61
C MET A 172 3.27 4.00 -25.45
N SER A 173 4.07 5.07 -25.45
CA SER A 173 3.95 6.19 -24.51
C SER A 173 4.33 7.50 -25.18
N SER A 174 3.73 8.62 -24.78
CA SER A 174 4.24 9.95 -25.13
C SER A 174 5.20 10.46 -24.04
N SER A 175 6.25 11.20 -24.42
CA SER A 175 7.25 11.79 -23.51
C SER A 175 7.25 13.31 -23.64
N VAL A 176 7.30 14.05 -22.53
CA VAL A 176 7.25 15.54 -22.51
C VAL A 176 8.47 16.19 -23.18
N GLU A 177 9.55 15.45 -23.45
CA GLU A 177 10.67 15.95 -24.26
C GLU A 177 10.30 15.99 -25.75
N GLY A 178 9.60 17.05 -26.16
CA GLY A 178 9.66 17.60 -27.51
C GLY A 178 9.04 16.80 -28.66
N TYR A 179 8.21 15.79 -28.42
CA TYR A 179 7.58 15.03 -29.50
C TYR A 179 6.10 14.70 -29.23
N ASP A 180 5.25 15.24 -30.11
CA ASP A 180 3.80 15.11 -30.19
C ASP A 180 3.32 13.71 -30.66
N LYS A 181 4.13 12.66 -30.47
CA LYS A 181 3.87 11.33 -31.02
C LYS A 181 4.22 10.21 -30.05
N LEU A 182 3.31 9.25 -29.92
CA LEU A 182 3.50 7.97 -29.24
C LEU A 182 4.78 7.28 -29.74
N LYS A 183 5.66 6.88 -28.81
CA LYS A 183 6.87 6.10 -29.11
C LYS A 183 6.73 4.67 -28.58
N PRO A 184 7.21 3.66 -29.32
CA PRO A 184 7.23 2.28 -28.83
C PRO A 184 8.23 2.15 -27.68
N LEU A 185 7.82 1.47 -26.62
CA LEU A 185 8.63 1.18 -25.44
C LEU A 185 9.02 -0.29 -25.35
N TYR A 186 8.09 -1.19 -25.68
CA TYR A 186 8.29 -2.63 -25.65
C TYR A 186 7.29 -3.30 -26.58
N SER A 187 7.68 -4.39 -27.25
CA SER A 187 6.83 -5.11 -28.20
C SER A 187 7.01 -6.61 -28.00
N ALA A 188 5.91 -7.36 -28.03
CA ALA A 188 5.91 -8.82 -27.89
C ALA A 188 4.85 -9.47 -28.80
N PRO A 189 5.07 -10.71 -29.28
CA PRO A 189 4.11 -11.43 -30.13
C PRO A 189 2.72 -11.56 -29.48
N PHE A 190 1.69 -11.07 -30.16
CA PHE A 190 0.31 -11.08 -29.68
C PHE A 190 -0.40 -12.35 -30.15
N THR A 191 -0.09 -13.45 -29.47
CA THR A 191 -0.46 -14.81 -29.90
C THR A 191 -1.78 -15.24 -29.25
N ALA A 192 -2.68 -15.82 -30.03
CA ALA A 192 -3.91 -16.40 -29.51
C ALA A 192 -3.63 -17.54 -28.50
N ASN A 193 -4.53 -17.73 -27.53
CA ASN A 193 -4.41 -18.71 -26.44
C ASN A 193 -3.22 -18.50 -25.48
N VAL A 194 -2.51 -17.37 -25.58
CA VAL A 194 -1.43 -17.01 -24.65
C VAL A 194 -1.76 -15.68 -24.00
N TRP A 195 -2.09 -15.71 -22.71
CA TRP A 195 -2.24 -14.49 -21.92
C TRP A 195 -0.92 -13.71 -21.91
N GLN A 196 -0.97 -12.45 -22.34
CA GLN A 196 0.04 -11.46 -22.00
C GLN A 196 -0.38 -10.73 -20.73
N ASN A 197 0.45 -10.78 -19.69
CA ASN A 197 0.20 -10.10 -18.42
C ASN A 197 1.05 -8.83 -18.37
N TRP A 198 0.44 -7.74 -17.94
CA TRP A 198 1.08 -6.43 -17.90
C TRP A 198 0.85 -5.75 -16.55
N ALA A 199 1.86 -5.05 -16.08
CA ALA A 199 1.73 -4.06 -15.02
C ALA A 199 2.46 -2.77 -15.41
N LEU A 200 1.78 -1.63 -15.33
CA LEU A 200 2.34 -0.33 -15.65
C LEU A 200 2.28 0.56 -14.42
N THR A 201 3.44 0.90 -13.87
CA THR A 201 3.56 1.78 -12.70
C THR A 201 3.75 3.21 -13.16
N ILE A 202 2.86 4.10 -12.71
CA ILE A 202 2.87 5.53 -12.99
C ILE A 202 3.14 6.29 -11.68
N ASP A 203 4.23 7.05 -11.63
CA ASP A 203 4.44 8.05 -10.58
C ASP A 203 3.88 9.38 -11.08
N TRP A 204 2.74 9.78 -10.52
CA TRP A 204 1.98 10.95 -10.95
C TRP A 204 2.66 12.26 -10.58
N THR A 205 3.50 12.24 -9.54
CA THR A 205 4.22 13.44 -9.08
C THR A 205 5.49 13.65 -9.90
N LYS A 206 6.23 12.57 -10.17
CA LYS A 206 7.47 12.61 -10.95
C LYS A 206 7.25 12.54 -12.46
N ALA A 207 6.02 12.30 -12.90
CA ALA A 207 5.66 12.08 -14.30
C ALA A 207 6.51 11.00 -14.96
N THR A 208 6.54 9.81 -14.34
CA THR A 208 7.31 8.67 -14.86
C THR A 208 6.46 7.42 -15.03
N LEU A 209 6.91 6.54 -15.94
CA LEU A 209 6.35 5.24 -16.25
C LEU A 209 7.41 4.16 -16.11
N THR A 210 7.04 3.02 -15.53
CA THR A 210 7.78 1.75 -15.53
C THR A 210 6.84 0.65 -16.00
N ALA A 211 7.31 -0.30 -16.83
CA ALA A 211 6.46 -1.39 -17.29
C ALA A 211 7.07 -2.77 -16.99
N TYR A 212 6.17 -3.69 -16.66
CA TYR A 212 6.45 -5.09 -16.39
C TYR A 212 5.56 -5.96 -17.28
N PHE A 213 6.10 -7.10 -17.69
CA PHE A 213 5.47 -7.98 -18.66
C PHE A 213 5.79 -9.45 -18.36
N SER A 214 4.84 -10.33 -18.65
CA SER A 214 5.06 -11.77 -18.73
C SER A 214 4.03 -12.45 -19.64
N THR A 215 4.19 -13.76 -19.87
CA THR A 215 3.21 -14.57 -20.60
C THR A 215 2.73 -15.78 -19.79
N GLY A 216 1.50 -16.21 -20.03
CA GLY A 216 0.88 -17.34 -19.35
C GLY A 216 0.84 -17.12 -17.83
N LYS A 217 1.42 -18.06 -17.07
CA LYS A 217 1.49 -18.02 -15.59
C LYS A 217 2.86 -17.60 -15.05
N THR A 218 3.76 -17.11 -15.90
CA THR A 218 5.09 -16.68 -15.47
C THR A 218 5.00 -15.38 -14.66
N PRO A 219 5.83 -15.19 -13.60
CA PRO A 219 5.89 -13.93 -12.87
C PRO A 219 6.26 -12.76 -13.78
N LEU A 220 5.75 -11.57 -13.47
CA LEU A 220 6.10 -10.33 -14.18
C LEU A 220 7.60 -10.02 -14.08
N ALA A 221 8.22 -9.67 -15.20
CA ALA A 221 9.58 -9.14 -15.27
C ALA A 221 9.54 -7.68 -15.71
N LYS A 222 10.45 -6.85 -15.19
CA LYS A 222 10.60 -5.46 -15.66
C LYS A 222 11.12 -5.47 -17.08
N VAL A 223 10.40 -4.81 -17.99
CA VAL A 223 10.76 -4.72 -19.42
C VAL A 223 11.00 -3.29 -19.89
N VAL A 224 10.55 -2.30 -19.12
CA VAL A 224 10.81 -0.88 -19.37
C VAL A 224 11.28 -0.24 -18.08
N ASP A 225 12.52 0.23 -18.07
CA ASP A 225 13.06 1.05 -16.98
C ASP A 225 12.29 2.36 -16.83
N THR A 226 12.26 2.84 -15.58
CA THR A 226 11.59 4.08 -15.20
C THR A 226 12.04 5.24 -16.06
N ARG A 227 11.09 5.88 -16.74
CA ARG A 227 11.36 6.97 -17.68
C ARG A 227 10.25 8.02 -17.66
N PRO A 228 10.52 9.25 -18.12
CA PRO A 228 9.49 10.28 -18.23
C PRO A 228 8.31 9.85 -19.12
N ASN A 229 7.09 10.26 -18.76
CA ASN A 229 5.87 10.12 -19.55
C ASN A 229 5.12 11.46 -19.62
N ALA A 230 4.01 11.52 -20.36
CA ALA A 230 3.22 12.74 -20.52
C ALA A 230 2.24 13.05 -19.36
N VAL A 231 2.50 12.54 -18.16
CA VAL A 231 1.71 12.97 -17.00
C VAL A 231 1.95 14.46 -16.77
N ILE A 232 0.86 15.21 -16.74
CA ILE A 232 0.86 16.59 -16.27
C ILE A 232 0.56 16.53 -14.77
N GLN A 233 1.28 17.31 -13.95
CA GLN A 233 1.12 17.33 -12.48
C GLN A 233 -0.30 17.70 -11.99
N ASN A 234 -1.24 17.94 -12.90
CA ASN A 234 -2.62 18.25 -12.60
C ASN A 234 -3.57 17.11 -13.05
N VAL A 235 -4.02 16.33 -12.06
CA VAL A 235 -4.93 15.18 -12.23
C VAL A 235 -6.25 15.58 -12.91
N SER A 236 -6.64 16.85 -12.87
CA SER A 236 -7.83 17.36 -13.57
C SER A 236 -7.77 17.19 -15.09
N ASN A 237 -6.57 16.99 -15.64
CA ASN A 237 -6.35 16.86 -17.07
C ASN A 237 -6.25 15.38 -17.50
N ILE A 238 -6.62 14.43 -16.64
CA ILE A 238 -6.76 13.02 -17.03
C ILE A 238 -8.21 12.77 -17.41
N ASP A 239 -8.42 12.25 -18.62
CA ASP A 239 -9.77 11.94 -19.09
C ASP A 239 -10.17 10.57 -18.57
N ASN A 240 -9.71 9.49 -19.21
CA ASN A 240 -10.16 8.14 -18.88
C ASN A 240 -9.07 7.08 -19.09
N PHE A 241 -9.20 5.98 -18.35
CA PHE A 241 -8.51 4.71 -18.64
C PHE A 241 -9.46 3.83 -19.46
N HIS A 242 -9.05 3.47 -20.68
CA HIS A 242 -9.87 2.76 -21.65
C HIS A 242 -9.48 1.29 -21.69
N LEU A 243 -10.35 0.40 -21.22
CA LEU A 243 -10.23 -1.05 -21.36
C LEU A 243 -11.04 -1.52 -22.56
N GLY A 244 -10.39 -1.64 -23.70
CA GLY A 244 -10.99 -2.07 -24.96
C GLY A 244 -10.07 -1.73 -26.12
N TYR A 245 -10.65 -1.57 -27.31
CA TYR A 245 -9.85 -1.30 -28.50
C TYR A 245 -10.61 -0.58 -29.62
N ILE A 246 -9.81 0.09 -30.44
CA ILE A 246 -10.19 0.84 -31.65
C ILE A 246 -9.51 0.16 -32.83
N LYS A 247 -10.25 -0.15 -33.89
CA LYS A 247 -9.73 -0.49 -35.22
C LYS A 247 -9.76 0.73 -36.12
N VAL A 248 -8.62 1.06 -36.71
CA VAL A 248 -8.43 2.20 -37.61
C VAL A 248 -8.74 1.81 -39.05
N GLY A 249 -9.56 2.61 -39.75
CA GLY A 249 -9.89 2.41 -41.16
C GLY A 249 -8.72 2.79 -42.09
N MET A 250 -8.66 2.20 -43.28
CA MET A 250 -7.57 2.42 -44.24
C MET A 250 -7.93 3.47 -45.30
N GLY A 251 -6.92 3.97 -46.03
CA GLY A 251 -7.14 4.69 -47.29
C GLY A 251 -7.60 6.16 -47.18
N ALA A 252 -7.53 6.76 -45.99
CA ALA A 252 -7.83 8.18 -45.79
C ALA A 252 -6.73 8.87 -44.97
N THR A 253 -6.42 10.12 -45.29
CA THR A 253 -5.52 10.97 -44.48
C THR A 253 -6.15 11.35 -43.15
N ASP A 254 -7.47 11.51 -43.14
CA ASP A 254 -8.28 11.72 -41.93
C ASP A 254 -8.76 10.35 -41.41
N PRO A 255 -8.29 9.89 -40.24
CA PRO A 255 -8.64 8.57 -39.73
C PRO A 255 -10.12 8.44 -39.38
N PHE A 256 -10.85 9.54 -39.17
CA PHE A 256 -12.31 9.53 -38.97
C PHE A 256 -13.08 9.14 -40.24
N LYS A 257 -12.42 9.12 -41.41
CA LYS A 257 -13.00 8.83 -42.73
C LYS A 257 -12.41 7.59 -43.39
N GLY A 258 -11.62 6.80 -42.67
CA GLY A 258 -11.04 5.56 -43.18
C GLY A 258 -12.10 4.55 -43.64
N ILE A 259 -11.72 3.69 -44.59
CA ILE A 259 -12.55 2.61 -45.13
C ILE A 259 -12.40 1.38 -44.25
N GLN A 260 -13.53 0.72 -43.97
CA GLN A 260 -13.62 -0.52 -43.20
C GLN A 260 -14.20 -1.62 -44.09
N PRO A 261 -13.71 -2.87 -43.98
CA PRO A 261 -14.38 -4.01 -44.59
C PRO A 261 -15.77 -4.22 -43.97
N THR A 262 -16.67 -4.85 -44.72
CA THR A 262 -18.02 -5.22 -44.26
C THR A 262 -18.02 -6.64 -43.69
N GLY A 263 -19.01 -6.95 -42.84
CA GLY A 263 -19.17 -8.26 -42.22
C GLY A 263 -18.10 -8.57 -41.16
N ILE A 264 -17.50 -7.56 -40.54
CA ILE A 264 -16.44 -7.80 -39.55
C ILE A 264 -17.00 -8.35 -38.24
N SER A 265 -16.27 -9.29 -37.65
CA SER A 265 -16.45 -9.75 -36.28
C SER A 265 -15.08 -10.09 -35.70
N GLU A 266 -14.52 -9.15 -34.96
CA GLU A 266 -13.16 -9.21 -34.44
C GLU A 266 -13.20 -9.09 -32.92
N GLY A 267 -12.29 -9.77 -32.22
CA GLY A 267 -12.35 -9.94 -30.78
C GLY A 267 -11.00 -9.85 -30.09
N VAL A 268 -11.01 -9.24 -28.91
CA VAL A 268 -9.90 -9.26 -27.95
C VAL A 268 -10.45 -9.67 -26.59
N VAL A 269 -9.72 -10.54 -25.89
CA VAL A 269 -10.11 -11.03 -24.56
C VAL A 269 -9.22 -10.39 -23.51
N PHE A 270 -9.85 -9.84 -22.47
CA PHE A 270 -9.23 -9.23 -21.30
C PHE A 270 -9.52 -10.05 -20.06
N SER A 271 -8.62 -10.00 -19.08
CA SER A 271 -8.84 -10.49 -17.72
C SER A 271 -7.96 -9.71 -16.75
N SER A 272 -8.02 -10.02 -15.45
CA SER A 272 -7.06 -9.50 -14.47
C SER A 272 -6.97 -7.95 -14.39
N ALA A 273 -8.03 -7.21 -14.75
CA ALA A 273 -7.99 -5.75 -14.79
C ALA A 273 -8.19 -5.15 -13.38
N PHE A 274 -7.15 -4.54 -12.81
CA PHE A 274 -7.24 -3.81 -11.54
C PHE A 274 -6.14 -2.74 -11.43
N VAL A 275 -6.30 -1.81 -10.50
CA VAL A 275 -5.27 -0.80 -10.18
C VAL A 275 -4.98 -0.83 -8.69
N GLU A 276 -3.72 -0.84 -8.32
CA GLU A 276 -3.27 -0.79 -6.93
C GLU A 276 -2.53 0.51 -6.61
N ASP A 277 -2.54 0.88 -5.33
CA ASP A 277 -1.70 1.92 -4.77
C ASP A 277 -0.30 1.35 -4.62
N SER A 278 0.67 1.95 -5.31
CA SER A 278 2.09 1.60 -5.25
C SER A 278 2.92 2.74 -4.68
N THR A 279 2.28 3.70 -3.99
CA THR A 279 2.96 4.81 -3.31
C THR A 279 3.91 4.29 -2.24
N ASP A 280 3.63 3.09 -1.74
CA ASP A 280 4.47 2.33 -0.85
C ASP A 280 5.11 1.16 -1.60
N ASP A 281 6.44 1.01 -1.55
CA ASP A 281 7.14 -0.05 -2.28
C ASP A 281 7.03 -1.43 -1.60
N GLY A 282 6.20 -1.53 -0.55
CA GLY A 282 5.93 -2.76 0.20
C GLY A 282 7.13 -3.27 1.00
N LYS A 283 8.24 -2.53 1.04
CA LYS A 283 9.47 -2.96 1.74
C LYS A 283 9.43 -2.76 3.24
N THR A 284 8.45 -2.02 3.75
CA THR A 284 8.34 -1.74 5.19
C THR A 284 6.90 -1.86 5.66
N SER A 285 6.70 -2.42 6.85
CA SER A 285 5.42 -2.43 7.56
C SER A 285 5.07 -1.05 8.16
N TYR A 286 5.74 0.04 7.79
CA TYR A 286 5.56 1.35 8.42
C TYR A 286 5.26 2.43 7.39
N ASN A 287 4.42 3.41 7.74
CA ASN A 287 4.10 4.54 6.87
C ASN A 287 5.32 5.44 6.65
N ALA A 288 5.88 5.41 5.45
CA ALA A 288 7.08 6.16 5.09
C ALA A 288 6.89 7.69 5.05
N LYS A 289 5.66 8.22 5.15
CA LYS A 289 5.37 9.66 5.05
C LYS A 289 4.91 10.31 6.36
N TYR A 290 4.81 9.56 7.46
CA TYR A 290 4.22 10.05 8.71
C TYR A 290 5.28 10.52 9.73
N SER A 291 5.00 11.60 10.47
CA SER A 291 5.75 12.12 11.64
C SER A 291 7.29 12.14 11.59
N LEU A 292 7.89 12.42 10.42
CA LEU A 292 9.30 12.77 10.31
C LEU A 292 9.49 14.29 10.44
N GLY A 293 10.54 14.72 11.16
CA GLY A 293 10.81 16.14 11.32
C GLY A 293 11.12 16.87 10.01
N GLN A 294 11.00 18.19 10.01
CA GLN A 294 11.16 19.01 8.80
C GLN A 294 12.43 18.71 8.00
N ASN A 295 12.24 18.47 6.70
CA ASN A 295 13.31 18.22 5.72
C ASN A 295 14.23 17.05 6.10
N LEU A 296 13.73 16.07 6.87
CA LEU A 296 14.44 14.83 7.17
C LEU A 296 14.05 13.72 6.19
N THR A 297 14.95 12.74 6.06
CA THR A 297 14.65 11.45 5.46
C THR A 297 14.67 10.39 6.56
N TRP A 298 13.94 9.29 6.38
CA TRP A 298 14.00 8.18 7.34
C TRP A 298 15.42 7.62 7.49
N SER A 299 16.24 7.63 6.45
CA SER A 299 17.65 7.23 6.55
C SER A 299 18.51 8.14 7.44
N ALA A 300 18.06 9.37 7.71
CA ALA A 300 18.73 10.29 8.64
C ALA A 300 18.27 10.11 10.09
N VAL A 301 17.09 9.51 10.30
CA VAL A 301 16.44 9.34 11.61
C VAL A 301 16.58 7.91 12.13
N LEU A 302 16.52 6.93 11.23
CA LEU A 302 16.53 5.50 11.54
C LEU A 302 17.90 4.90 11.29
N LYS A 303 18.27 4.00 12.19
CA LYS A 303 19.39 3.09 12.05
C LYS A 303 18.88 1.66 12.16
N LEU A 304 18.93 0.91 11.06
CA LEU A 304 18.68 -0.53 11.09
C LEU A 304 19.87 -1.25 11.73
N ASP A 305 19.57 -2.35 12.44
CA ASP A 305 20.55 -3.15 13.17
C ASP A 305 21.39 -2.27 14.10
N ALA A 306 20.70 -1.40 14.85
CA ALA A 306 21.33 -0.41 15.71
C ALA A 306 22.23 -1.06 16.78
N VAL A 307 21.84 -2.25 17.24
CA VAL A 307 22.59 -3.14 18.15
C VAL A 307 22.47 -4.60 17.73
N LYS A 308 23.54 -5.37 17.99
CA LYS A 308 23.64 -6.80 17.66
C LYS A 308 22.94 -7.73 18.64
N THR A 309 22.69 -7.28 19.86
CA THR A 309 22.01 -8.05 20.90
C THR A 309 20.53 -8.17 20.57
N LYS A 310 20.04 -9.40 20.43
CA LYS A 310 18.62 -9.68 20.18
C LYS A 310 17.77 -9.37 21.40
N ALA A 311 16.60 -8.80 21.17
CA ALA A 311 15.55 -8.66 22.17
C ALA A 311 14.85 -10.00 22.44
N LEU A 312 14.02 -10.04 23.49
CA LEU A 312 13.35 -11.27 23.94
C LEU A 312 12.55 -11.98 22.84
N PHE A 313 11.92 -11.21 21.96
CA PHE A 313 11.03 -11.73 20.90
C PHE A 313 11.61 -11.66 19.50
N ASP A 314 12.88 -11.30 19.35
CA ASP A 314 13.50 -11.28 18.03
C ASP A 314 13.71 -12.69 17.49
N ARG A 315 13.32 -12.91 16.23
CA ARG A 315 13.75 -14.05 15.43
C ARG A 315 15.19 -13.82 14.94
N PRO A 316 15.86 -14.88 14.43
CA PRO A 316 17.21 -14.74 13.89
C PRO A 316 17.34 -13.65 12.80
N ILE A 317 16.31 -13.47 11.97
CA ILE A 317 16.28 -12.51 10.87
C ILE A 317 15.94 -11.08 11.28
N ASP A 318 15.36 -10.87 12.47
CA ASP A 318 14.84 -9.56 12.86
C ASP A 318 15.96 -8.57 13.16
N GLN A 319 15.76 -7.28 12.85
CA GLN A 319 16.76 -6.24 13.07
C GLN A 319 16.25 -5.23 14.10
N SER A 320 17.13 -4.78 14.98
CA SER A 320 16.82 -3.68 15.89
C SER A 320 16.71 -2.37 15.12
N LEU A 321 15.84 -1.49 15.58
CA LEU A 321 15.58 -0.20 14.98
C LEU A 321 15.96 0.92 15.96
N GLY A 322 17.03 1.65 15.65
CA GLY A 322 17.38 2.89 16.34
C GLY A 322 16.62 4.07 15.74
N VAL A 323 15.98 4.87 16.57
CA VAL A 323 15.30 6.13 16.22
C VAL A 323 16.07 7.28 16.86
N THR A 324 16.34 8.34 16.11
CA THR A 324 17.10 9.51 16.59
C THR A 324 16.28 10.79 16.53
N LEU A 325 16.25 11.56 17.63
CA LEU A 325 15.82 12.95 17.63
C LEU A 325 17.04 13.87 17.47
N SER A 326 16.87 14.88 16.62
CA SER A 326 17.86 15.93 16.38
C SER A 326 17.22 17.31 16.44
N ASP A 327 18.02 18.36 16.28
CA ASP A 327 17.51 19.74 16.15
C ASP A 327 16.49 19.89 15.01
N LYS A 328 16.58 19.05 13.98
CA LYS A 328 15.69 19.04 12.82
C LYS A 328 14.42 18.21 13.02
N SER A 329 14.29 17.47 14.11
CA SER A 329 13.13 16.60 14.38
C SER A 329 11.88 17.38 14.78
N ILE A 330 11.61 18.53 14.15
CA ILE A 330 10.53 19.47 14.45
C ILE A 330 9.23 18.99 13.82
N PHE A 331 8.17 18.87 14.60
CA PHE A 331 6.85 18.50 14.09
C PHE A 331 6.18 19.64 13.33
N LEU A 332 5.42 19.27 12.29
CA LEU A 332 4.55 20.15 11.54
C LEU A 332 3.09 19.81 11.83
N ALA A 333 2.40 20.68 12.56
CA ALA A 333 0.95 20.62 12.69
C ALA A 333 0.33 21.28 11.45
N GLY A 334 0.05 20.48 10.41
CA GLY A 334 -0.26 21.00 9.08
C GLY A 334 0.97 21.67 8.47
N THR A 335 0.95 23.00 8.35
CA THR A 335 2.09 23.79 7.83
C THR A 335 2.84 24.54 8.92
N THR A 336 2.40 24.47 10.18
CA THR A 336 2.97 25.26 11.28
C THR A 336 4.04 24.48 12.03
N PRO A 337 5.30 24.98 12.08
CA PRO A 337 6.37 24.39 12.90
C PRO A 337 6.06 24.48 14.40
N GLN A 338 6.17 23.36 15.12
CA GLN A 338 6.15 23.33 16.58
C GLN A 338 7.58 23.29 17.13
N ALA A 339 8.24 24.45 17.17
CA ALA A 339 9.67 24.56 17.48
C ALA A 339 10.05 24.06 18.90
N GLY A 340 9.10 24.03 19.85
CA GLY A 340 9.32 23.49 21.19
C GLY A 340 9.21 21.97 21.29
N PHE A 341 8.83 21.28 20.21
CA PHE A 341 8.58 19.84 20.20
C PHE A 341 9.60 19.12 19.31
N ARG A 342 10.03 17.91 19.71
CA ARG A 342 10.72 16.99 18.80
C ARG A 342 9.99 15.67 18.73
N ARG A 343 9.85 15.09 17.53
CA ARG A 343 9.30 13.74 17.39
C ARG A 343 9.83 13.02 16.16
N ALA A 344 9.86 11.71 16.28
CA ALA A 344 10.09 10.77 15.21
C ALA A 344 9.36 9.48 15.59
N GLU A 345 8.21 9.23 14.96
CA GLU A 345 7.49 7.98 15.15
C GLU A 345 7.14 7.32 13.82
N LEU A 346 7.37 6.03 13.79
CA LEU A 346 6.83 5.14 12.79
C LEU A 346 5.37 4.83 13.11
N LEU A 347 4.56 4.87 12.06
CA LEU A 347 3.17 4.43 12.10
C LEU A 347 3.08 3.05 11.44
N PRO A 348 2.81 1.96 12.17
CA PRO A 348 2.68 0.65 11.56
C PRO A 348 1.49 0.57 10.60
N LYS A 349 1.66 -0.20 9.53
CA LYS A 349 0.64 -0.57 8.56
C LYS A 349 0.10 -1.93 8.95
N PHE A 350 -1.23 -2.06 8.95
CA PHE A 350 -1.90 -3.32 9.18
C PHE A 350 -2.59 -3.73 7.87
N PRO A 351 -2.24 -4.88 7.27
CA PRO A 351 -2.77 -5.32 5.97
C PRO A 351 -4.30 -5.36 5.92
N ASP A 352 -4.92 -5.75 7.04
CA ASP A 352 -6.38 -5.88 7.18
C ASP A 352 -7.05 -4.65 7.81
N GLY A 353 -6.32 -3.54 7.94
CA GLY A 353 -6.79 -2.32 8.60
C GLY A 353 -6.47 -2.26 10.10
N ILE A 354 -6.32 -1.05 10.62
CA ILE A 354 -5.91 -0.80 12.02
C ILE A 354 -7.00 -1.24 13.02
N GLU A 355 -8.26 -1.35 12.58
CA GLU A 355 -9.40 -1.69 13.44
C GLU A 355 -9.26 -3.09 14.06
N ASN A 356 -8.61 -4.03 13.36
CA ASN A 356 -8.49 -5.40 13.85
C ASN A 356 -7.61 -5.52 15.10
N ILE A 357 -6.64 -4.63 15.28
CA ILE A 357 -5.76 -4.65 16.47
C ILE A 357 -6.37 -3.90 17.67
N PHE A 358 -7.48 -3.20 17.50
CA PHE A 358 -8.16 -2.43 18.56
C PHE A 358 -9.53 -3.00 18.92
N SER A 359 -9.69 -4.32 18.79
CA SER A 359 -10.94 -5.03 19.06
C SER A 359 -10.68 -6.29 19.89
N GLY A 360 -11.72 -6.80 20.59
CA GLY A 360 -11.60 -8.01 21.40
C GLY A 360 -10.59 -7.84 22.55
N VAL A 361 -9.61 -8.76 22.65
CA VAL A 361 -8.47 -8.64 23.56
C VAL A 361 -7.17 -8.73 22.76
N THR A 362 -6.36 -7.68 22.80
CA THR A 362 -5.07 -7.65 22.08
C THR A 362 -3.93 -7.37 23.03
N THR A 363 -2.76 -7.94 22.73
CA THR A 363 -1.54 -7.68 23.48
C THR A 363 -0.45 -7.10 22.58
N TYR A 364 0.11 -5.97 23.01
CA TYR A 364 1.17 -5.23 22.33
C TYR A 364 2.50 -5.59 22.95
N HIS A 365 3.34 -6.28 22.19
CA HIS A 365 4.69 -6.66 22.58
C HIS A 365 5.69 -5.71 21.97
N PHE A 366 6.69 -5.33 22.75
CA PHE A 366 7.82 -4.55 22.26
C PHE A 366 8.99 -4.62 23.24
N SER A 367 10.19 -4.41 22.72
CA SER A 367 11.40 -4.26 23.53
C SER A 367 12.04 -2.92 23.22
N VAL A 368 12.45 -2.22 24.28
CA VAL A 368 13.04 -0.88 24.17
C VAL A 368 14.34 -0.80 24.95
N MET A 369 15.26 0.03 24.49
CA MET A 369 16.53 0.31 25.15
C MET A 369 17.01 1.73 24.80
N PRO A 370 17.60 2.50 25.73
CA PRO A 370 18.26 3.76 25.38
C PRO A 370 19.46 3.51 24.46
N ASP A 371 19.67 4.37 23.45
CA ASP A 371 20.89 4.32 22.63
C ASP A 371 22.07 4.87 23.44
N PRO A 372 23.09 4.05 23.80
CA PRO A 372 24.20 4.50 24.61
C PRO A 372 25.08 5.56 23.91
N THR A 373 24.97 5.69 22.58
CA THR A 373 25.69 6.69 21.79
C THR A 373 24.94 8.02 21.65
N ARG A 374 23.69 8.07 22.13
CA ARG A 374 22.77 9.22 22.00
C ARG A 374 21.96 9.39 23.29
N PRO A 375 22.60 9.79 24.40
CA PRO A 375 21.96 9.85 25.71
C PRO A 375 20.83 10.89 25.73
N TYR A 376 19.74 10.59 26.45
CA TYR A 376 18.66 11.55 26.68
C TYR A 376 19.09 12.69 27.61
N ASN A 377 18.45 13.84 27.43
CA ASN A 377 18.44 14.90 28.42
C ASN A 377 17.19 14.78 29.31
N TYR A 378 17.35 14.13 30.47
CA TYR A 378 16.25 13.85 31.39
C TYR A 378 15.67 15.09 32.09
N THR A 379 16.11 16.32 31.80
CA THR A 379 15.36 17.52 32.24
C THR A 379 14.09 17.74 31.41
N HIS A 380 14.00 17.12 30.22
CA HIS A 380 12.81 17.08 29.39
C HIS A 380 12.04 15.78 29.60
N GLY A 381 10.72 15.85 29.44
CA GLY A 381 9.88 14.67 29.36
C GLY A 381 9.85 14.10 27.96
N TYR A 382 9.71 12.78 27.90
CA TYR A 382 9.62 11.98 26.70
C TYR A 382 8.42 11.07 26.78
N GLN A 383 7.82 10.82 25.63
CA GLN A 383 6.82 9.79 25.45
C GLN A 383 7.32 8.87 24.34
N GLY A 384 7.55 7.61 24.67
CA GLY A 384 7.74 6.54 23.72
C GLY A 384 6.45 5.75 23.55
N LEU A 385 6.33 5.03 22.43
CA LEU A 385 5.28 4.05 22.09
C LEU A 385 3.92 4.24 22.79
N PHE A 386 2.90 4.63 22.01
CA PHE A 386 1.57 4.91 22.54
C PHE A 386 0.47 4.62 21.52
N ILE A 387 -0.75 4.40 22.01
CA ILE A 387 -1.96 4.33 21.19
C ILE A 387 -2.72 5.64 21.36
N GLU A 388 -2.76 6.45 20.31
CA GLU A 388 -3.37 7.78 20.27
C GLU A 388 -4.90 7.71 20.08
N THR A 389 -5.63 8.66 20.67
CA THR A 389 -7.09 8.78 20.56
C THR A 389 -7.57 10.19 20.14
N LYS A 390 -8.76 10.26 19.52
CA LYS A 390 -9.44 11.44 18.93
C LYS A 390 -10.14 12.35 19.92
N GLU A 391 -10.10 12.10 21.23
CA GLU A 391 -10.99 12.79 22.15
C GLU A 391 -10.78 14.31 22.14
N SER A 392 -11.77 15.05 21.60
CA SER A 392 -11.74 16.51 21.44
C SER A 392 -11.74 17.29 22.75
N SER A 393 -11.99 16.63 23.88
CA SER A 393 -12.03 17.23 25.24
C SER A 393 -10.69 17.15 25.97
N ALA A 394 -9.76 16.29 25.54
CA ALA A 394 -8.45 16.14 26.15
C ALA A 394 -7.40 16.76 25.22
N GLN A 395 -7.12 18.05 25.41
CA GLN A 395 -5.97 18.68 24.75
C GLN A 395 -4.69 17.99 25.24
N THR A 396 -3.65 17.92 24.39
CA THR A 396 -2.30 17.56 24.83
C THR A 396 -1.94 18.44 26.03
N THR A 397 -1.82 17.83 27.20
CA THR A 397 -1.48 18.56 28.41
C THR A 397 0.00 18.45 28.70
N PHE A 398 0.55 19.50 29.28
CA PHE A 398 1.92 19.51 29.75
C PHE A 398 1.93 19.66 31.27
N ARG A 399 2.63 18.76 31.95
CA ARG A 399 2.82 18.81 33.41
C ARG A 399 4.27 18.53 33.73
N ASN A 400 4.90 19.39 34.52
CA ASN A 400 6.29 19.18 34.96
C ASN A 400 7.27 18.88 33.80
N ASN A 401 7.05 19.48 32.62
CA ASN A 401 7.78 19.22 31.37
C ASN A 401 7.56 17.84 30.73
N ASN A 402 6.59 17.06 31.20
CA ASN A 402 6.08 15.86 30.51
C ASN A 402 4.95 16.22 29.54
N ILE A 403 4.85 15.40 28.49
CA ILE A 403 3.77 15.46 27.51
C ILE A 403 2.80 14.35 27.84
N ASP A 404 1.53 14.70 27.88
CA ASP A 404 0.47 13.72 27.94
C ASP A 404 -0.59 14.06 26.88
N GLY A 405 -0.43 13.44 25.71
CA GLY A 405 -1.43 13.44 24.64
C GLY A 405 -2.57 12.48 24.94
N THR A 406 -3.62 12.51 24.12
CA THR A 406 -4.75 11.60 24.24
C THR A 406 -4.36 10.18 23.89
N HIS A 407 -4.36 9.26 24.85
CA HIS A 407 -3.90 7.89 24.63
C HIS A 407 -4.61 6.83 25.48
N VAL A 408 -4.62 5.58 24.99
CA VAL A 408 -5.12 4.39 25.73
C VAL A 408 -4.08 3.87 26.73
N PHE A 409 -2.81 3.94 26.34
CA PHE A 409 -1.64 3.84 27.21
C PHE A 409 -0.46 4.54 26.52
N GLY A 410 0.56 4.90 27.29
CA GLY A 410 1.80 5.44 26.77
C GLY A 410 2.97 5.17 27.70
N LEU A 411 4.19 5.19 27.16
CA LEU A 411 5.41 5.05 27.96
C LEU A 411 6.08 6.40 28.13
N HIS A 412 6.23 6.84 29.37
CA HIS A 412 6.79 8.15 29.70
C HIS A 412 8.12 8.00 30.41
N PHE A 413 9.06 8.91 30.17
CA PHE A 413 10.33 8.97 30.88
C PHE A 413 10.92 10.38 30.81
N GLY A 414 11.97 10.66 31.57
CA GLY A 414 12.52 12.01 31.72
C GLY A 414 11.65 12.90 32.61
N ALA A 415 12.06 14.16 32.73
CA ALA A 415 11.53 15.14 33.67
C ALA A 415 11.24 14.54 35.06
N GLU A 416 9.97 14.52 35.50
CA GLU A 416 9.59 14.00 36.82
C GLU A 416 9.82 12.49 36.99
N TYR A 417 9.98 11.74 35.90
CA TYR A 417 10.24 10.30 35.90
C TYR A 417 11.72 9.95 35.77
N GLY A 418 12.58 10.91 35.35
CA GLY A 418 14.02 10.68 35.18
C GLY A 418 14.32 9.47 34.27
N GLN A 419 15.10 8.50 34.78
CA GLN A 419 15.43 7.28 34.03
C GLN A 419 14.39 6.17 34.12
N MET A 420 13.20 6.44 34.68
CA MET A 420 12.15 5.44 34.83
C MET A 420 11.24 5.45 33.60
N LEU A 421 11.26 4.37 32.83
CA LEU A 421 10.24 4.06 31.84
C LEU A 421 8.94 3.73 32.57
N THR A 422 7.98 4.61 32.39
CA THR A 422 6.76 4.69 33.20
C THR A 422 5.57 4.37 32.31
N LEU A 423 4.88 3.27 32.59
CA LEU A 423 3.63 2.93 31.92
C LEU A 423 2.50 3.79 32.50
N MET A 424 1.91 4.63 31.66
CA MET A 424 0.79 5.49 32.01
C MET A 424 -0.54 4.85 31.58
N PRO A 425 -1.61 5.00 32.39
CA PRO A 425 -2.95 4.54 32.03
C PRO A 425 -3.57 5.43 30.96
N SER A 426 -4.79 5.08 30.54
CA SER A 426 -5.59 5.86 29.62
C SER A 426 -5.77 7.30 30.10
N SER A 427 -5.63 8.24 29.16
CA SER A 427 -5.82 9.66 29.39
C SER A 427 -7.27 10.13 29.17
N VAL A 428 -8.18 9.20 28.84
CA VAL A 428 -9.61 9.46 28.61
C VAL A 428 -10.30 9.85 29.92
N ALA A 429 -11.33 10.70 29.83
CA ALA A 429 -12.01 11.29 30.97
C ALA A 429 -12.46 10.25 32.02
N GLY A 430 -12.20 10.54 33.30
CA GLY A 430 -12.57 9.68 34.44
C GLY A 430 -11.42 8.85 35.05
N TYR A 431 -10.21 8.95 34.49
CA TYR A 431 -9.01 8.26 34.98
C TYR A 431 -7.92 9.27 35.39
N ASP A 432 -7.17 8.96 36.46
CA ASP A 432 -5.98 9.74 36.81
C ASP A 432 -4.82 9.37 35.88
N LYS A 433 -4.79 10.07 34.74
CA LYS A 433 -3.79 9.92 33.69
C LYS A 433 -2.35 10.21 34.12
N TRP A 434 -2.15 10.76 35.32
CA TRP A 434 -0.82 11.04 35.87
C TRP A 434 -0.36 10.02 36.92
N LYS A 435 -1.18 9.02 37.23
CA LYS A 435 -0.82 7.95 38.17
C LYS A 435 -0.17 6.78 37.42
N PRO A 436 1.14 6.54 37.57
CA PRO A 436 1.80 5.41 36.91
C PRO A 436 1.16 4.06 37.26
N LEU A 437 1.06 3.18 36.27
CA LEU A 437 0.69 1.77 36.47
C LEU A 437 1.91 0.93 36.86
N HIS A 438 3.04 1.17 36.21
CA HIS A 438 4.31 0.50 36.52
C HIS A 438 5.50 1.37 36.10
N GLN A 439 6.64 1.19 36.77
CA GLN A 439 7.88 1.87 36.45
C GLN A 439 9.05 0.90 36.43
N ALA A 440 9.86 0.98 35.38
CA ALA A 440 11.08 0.22 35.24
C ALA A 440 12.23 1.13 34.83
N LYS A 441 13.45 0.87 35.33
CA LYS A 441 14.61 1.68 34.96
C LYS A 441 15.05 1.42 33.52
N LEU A 442 15.27 2.48 32.75
CA LEU A 442 15.96 2.41 31.45
C LEU A 442 17.44 2.16 31.69
N THR A 443 17.88 0.95 31.38
CA THR A 443 19.28 0.53 31.55
C THR A 443 19.93 0.39 30.19
N ALA A 444 21.05 1.09 29.99
CA ALA A 444 21.83 0.98 28.76
C ALA A 444 22.37 -0.43 28.58
N ASN A 445 22.39 -0.92 27.34
CA ASN A 445 22.84 -2.26 26.96
C ASN A 445 22.01 -3.42 27.55
N GLU A 446 20.81 -3.14 28.04
CA GLU A 446 19.87 -4.16 28.48
C GLU A 446 18.49 -3.87 27.87
N TRP A 447 17.82 -4.88 27.33
CA TRP A 447 16.47 -4.73 26.81
C TRP A 447 15.46 -4.60 27.94
N GLN A 448 14.54 -3.64 27.83
CA GLN A 448 13.32 -3.54 28.62
C GLN A 448 12.17 -4.12 27.79
N ASN A 449 11.73 -5.33 28.12
CA ASN A 449 10.69 -6.03 27.37
C ASN A 449 9.32 -5.80 28.02
N TRP A 450 8.32 -5.52 27.21
CA TRP A 450 6.96 -5.26 27.66
C TRP A 450 5.94 -6.06 26.86
N ALA A 451 4.86 -6.42 27.53
CA ALA A 451 3.59 -6.77 26.91
C ALA A 451 2.47 -6.02 27.62
N VAL A 452 1.66 -5.29 26.85
CA VAL A 452 0.49 -4.57 27.38
C VAL A 452 -0.75 -5.19 26.76
N THR A 453 -1.59 -5.83 27.57
CA THR A 453 -2.86 -6.42 27.15
C THR A 453 -4.00 -5.45 27.40
N ILE A 454 -4.80 -5.20 26.37
CA ILE A 454 -6.03 -4.40 26.44
C ILE A 454 -7.22 -5.29 26.14
N ASP A 455 -8.18 -5.36 27.06
CA ASP A 455 -9.52 -5.89 26.79
C ASP A 455 -10.40 -4.71 26.38
N TRP A 456 -10.62 -4.57 25.07
CA TRP A 456 -11.39 -3.48 24.46
C TRP A 456 -12.88 -3.55 24.79
N THR A 457 -13.38 -4.74 25.17
CA THR A 457 -14.79 -4.95 25.52
C THR A 457 -15.05 -4.57 26.98
N LYS A 458 -14.12 -4.91 27.87
CA LYS A 458 -14.25 -4.66 29.31
C LYS A 458 -13.59 -3.37 29.78
N ALA A 459 -12.86 -2.69 28.91
CA ALA A 459 -12.06 -1.51 29.24
C ALA A 459 -11.10 -1.77 30.40
N THR A 460 -10.24 -2.77 30.22
CA THR A 460 -9.20 -3.12 31.21
C THR A 460 -7.83 -3.25 30.58
N LEU A 461 -6.80 -3.04 31.39
CA LEU A 461 -5.39 -3.18 31.02
C LEU A 461 -4.70 -4.14 31.99
N THR A 462 -3.85 -5.02 31.44
CA THR A 462 -2.89 -5.85 32.19
C THR A 462 -1.51 -5.65 31.56
N ALA A 463 -0.44 -5.62 32.36
CA ALA A 463 0.90 -5.43 31.83
C ALA A 463 1.90 -6.44 32.39
N TYR A 464 2.86 -6.79 31.53
CA TYR A 464 3.95 -7.70 31.82
C TYR A 464 5.28 -7.03 31.46
N PHE A 465 6.30 -7.35 32.23
CA PHE A 465 7.63 -6.75 32.07
C PHE A 465 8.73 -7.76 32.37
N SER A 466 9.87 -7.62 31.68
CA SER A 466 11.13 -8.25 32.06
C SER A 466 12.32 -7.46 31.52
N THR A 467 13.53 -7.85 31.92
CA THR A 467 14.77 -7.33 31.33
C THR A 467 15.61 -8.41 30.67
N GLY A 468 16.40 -7.99 29.68
CA GLY A 468 17.31 -8.86 28.93
C GLY A 468 16.55 -9.97 28.21
N THR A 469 16.90 -11.22 28.50
CA THR A 469 16.29 -12.42 27.89
C THR A 469 15.33 -13.15 28.82
N LYS A 470 15.01 -12.58 29.98
CA LYS A 470 14.11 -13.22 30.95
C LYS A 470 12.68 -13.25 30.42
N PRO A 471 11.90 -14.31 30.71
CA PRO A 471 10.46 -14.32 30.43
C PRO A 471 9.75 -13.13 31.09
N LEU A 472 8.69 -12.65 30.42
CA LEU A 472 7.81 -11.61 30.96
C LEU A 472 7.10 -12.10 32.21
N VAL A 473 7.03 -11.25 33.24
CA VAL A 473 6.23 -11.47 34.44
C VAL A 473 5.15 -10.41 34.57
N LYS A 474 3.98 -10.76 35.10
CA LYS A 474 2.90 -9.80 35.33
C LYS A 474 3.35 -8.77 36.35
N VAL A 475 3.23 -7.49 36.01
CA VAL A 475 3.61 -6.35 36.87
C VAL A 475 2.46 -5.40 37.16
N VAL A 476 1.38 -5.47 36.37
CA VAL A 476 0.13 -4.76 36.60
C VAL A 476 -1.00 -5.77 36.55
N ASP A 477 -1.70 -5.95 37.68
CA ASP A 477 -2.93 -6.71 37.71
C ASP A 477 -4.01 -6.06 36.85
N THR A 478 -4.97 -6.86 36.39
CA THR A 478 -6.06 -6.37 35.54
C THR A 478 -6.79 -5.23 36.23
N THR A 479 -6.63 -4.02 35.68
CA THR A 479 -7.16 -2.78 36.23
C THR A 479 -8.07 -2.11 35.21
N PRO A 480 -9.10 -1.37 35.64
CA PRO A 480 -9.88 -0.52 34.74
C PRO A 480 -8.98 0.42 33.94
N ASN A 481 -9.25 0.57 32.65
CA ASN A 481 -8.56 1.45 31.72
C ASN A 481 -9.52 1.93 30.64
N ALA A 482 -9.91 3.22 30.66
CA ALA A 482 -10.91 3.73 29.70
C ALA A 482 -10.50 3.46 28.26
N VAL A 483 -11.40 2.80 27.53
CA VAL A 483 -11.37 2.66 26.07
C VAL A 483 -12.82 2.80 25.59
N ALA A 484 -13.28 4.03 25.36
CA ALA A 484 -14.63 4.24 24.85
C ALA A 484 -14.60 4.24 23.32
N ASN A 485 -15.03 3.12 22.71
CA ASN A 485 -15.24 2.92 21.28
C ASN A 485 -13.98 2.98 20.39
N ILE A 486 -13.77 1.94 19.57
CA ILE A 486 -12.71 1.92 18.55
C ILE A 486 -12.71 3.14 17.62
N SER A 487 -13.87 3.78 17.42
CA SER A 487 -14.01 5.00 16.61
C SER A 487 -13.18 6.18 17.12
N VAL A 488 -12.74 6.15 18.40
CA VAL A 488 -11.88 7.20 18.95
C VAL A 488 -10.41 6.87 18.82
N ILE A 489 -10.00 5.68 18.38
CA ILE A 489 -8.58 5.40 18.18
C ILE A 489 -8.10 6.05 16.88
N GLU A 490 -6.98 6.75 16.95
CA GLU A 490 -6.31 7.29 15.76
C GLU A 490 -5.25 6.34 15.25
N ASN A 491 -4.25 6.08 16.09
CA ASN A 491 -2.96 5.60 15.62
C ASN A 491 -2.23 4.79 16.71
N PHE A 492 -1.43 3.82 16.28
CA PHE A 492 -0.41 3.19 17.11
C PHE A 492 0.96 3.74 16.69
N HIS A 493 1.69 4.36 17.62
CA HIS A 493 2.96 5.01 17.33
C HIS A 493 4.12 4.17 17.89
N LEU A 494 5.15 3.93 17.06
CA LEU A 494 6.42 3.33 17.47
C LEU A 494 7.55 4.33 17.25
N GLY A 495 8.16 4.80 18.32
CA GLY A 495 9.16 5.87 18.27
C GLY A 495 9.10 6.65 19.57
N PHE A 496 9.52 7.91 19.51
CA PHE A 496 9.44 8.77 20.67
C PHE A 496 9.40 10.25 20.32
N LEU A 497 8.89 11.01 21.28
CA LEU A 497 8.76 12.45 21.24
C LEU A 497 9.39 13.06 22.49
N LYS A 498 9.77 14.34 22.40
CA LYS A 498 10.46 15.12 23.43
C LYS A 498 9.74 16.46 23.61
N ALA A 499 9.38 16.74 24.85
CA ALA A 499 8.78 18.00 25.27
C ALA A 499 9.77 19.15 25.27
N GLY A 500 9.28 20.37 25.07
CA GLY A 500 10.01 21.58 25.44
C GLY A 500 9.93 21.82 26.95
N TYR A 501 10.99 22.37 27.51
CA TYR A 501 11.08 22.70 28.94
C TYR A 501 10.62 24.14 29.23
N ASN A 502 10.21 24.44 30.47
CA ASN A 502 9.86 25.79 30.94
C ASN A 502 8.67 26.46 30.19
N SER A 503 7.64 25.69 29.86
CA SER A 503 6.40 26.25 29.29
C SER A 503 5.18 25.47 29.75
N THR A 504 4.05 26.17 29.89
CA THR A 504 2.73 25.55 30.07
C THR A 504 2.17 24.97 28.77
N ASP A 505 2.76 25.37 27.63
CA ASP A 505 2.54 24.85 26.29
C ASP A 505 3.87 24.30 25.76
N GLY A 506 4.11 23.01 25.92
CA GLY A 506 5.39 22.40 25.55
C GLY A 506 5.63 22.36 24.03
N PHE A 507 4.64 22.69 23.19
CA PHE A 507 4.88 22.96 21.77
C PHE A 507 5.67 24.25 21.54
N LYS A 508 5.69 25.13 22.55
CA LYS A 508 6.44 26.40 22.59
C LYS A 508 7.55 26.40 23.64
N GLY A 509 7.79 25.27 24.31
CA GLY A 509 8.84 25.14 25.32
C GLY A 509 10.24 25.25 24.73
N VAL A 510 11.22 25.47 25.60
CA VAL A 510 12.62 25.65 25.21
C VAL A 510 13.27 24.28 24.92
N GLN A 511 13.97 24.22 23.80
CA GLN A 511 14.78 23.08 23.38
C GLN A 511 16.27 23.47 23.41
N PRO A 512 17.17 22.60 23.89
CA PRO A 512 18.61 22.85 23.79
C PRO A 512 19.06 22.76 22.34
N PHE A 513 20.22 23.35 22.05
CA PHE A 513 20.90 23.18 20.76
C PHE A 513 21.72 21.89 20.76
N GLY A 514 21.90 21.27 19.59
CA GLY A 514 22.73 20.08 19.43
C GLY A 514 22.07 18.80 19.93
N ILE A 515 20.75 18.70 19.82
CA ILE A 515 20.01 17.48 20.19
C ILE A 515 20.53 16.32 19.34
N ASN A 516 20.90 15.23 20.00
CA ASN A 516 21.27 13.96 19.40
C ASN A 516 20.95 12.85 20.40
N GLU A 517 19.67 12.52 20.48
CA GLU A 517 19.10 11.63 21.50
C GLU A 517 18.46 10.43 20.80
N GLY A 518 18.58 9.22 21.36
CA GLY A 518 18.23 8.01 20.64
C GLY A 518 17.58 6.92 21.48
N THR A 519 16.62 6.25 20.88
CA THR A 519 15.93 5.07 21.42
C THR A 519 16.08 3.92 20.45
N ILE A 520 16.25 2.70 20.95
CA ILE A 520 16.31 1.48 20.14
C ILE A 520 15.10 0.61 20.47
N PHE A 521 14.40 0.16 19.43
CA PHE A 521 13.26 -0.76 19.51
C PHE A 521 13.60 -2.09 18.84
N SER A 522 13.01 -3.18 19.30
CA SER A 522 13.03 -4.48 18.64
C SER A 522 11.90 -5.37 19.16
N GLY A 523 11.68 -6.54 18.56
CA GLY A 523 10.68 -7.52 19.02
C GLY A 523 9.27 -6.94 19.15
N ALA A 524 8.88 -6.05 18.24
CA ALA A 524 7.57 -5.41 18.26
C ALA A 524 6.55 -6.21 17.45
N PHE A 525 5.45 -6.61 18.07
CA PHE A 525 4.33 -7.28 17.39
C PHE A 525 3.04 -7.14 18.19
N VAL A 526 1.91 -7.42 17.53
CA VAL A 526 0.60 -7.46 18.18
C VAL A 526 0.05 -8.88 18.07
N GLU A 527 -0.45 -9.41 19.18
CA GLU A 527 -1.11 -10.71 19.22
C GLU A 527 -2.59 -10.58 19.62
N ASP A 528 -3.43 -11.44 19.05
CA ASP A 528 -4.78 -11.69 19.53
C ASP A 528 -4.71 -12.55 20.80
N SER A 529 -5.12 -11.97 21.92
CA SER A 529 -5.17 -12.62 23.24
C SER A 529 -6.59 -12.92 23.70
N SER A 530 -7.58 -12.90 22.79
CA SER A 530 -8.98 -13.17 23.11
C SER A 530 -9.21 -14.59 23.69
N GLY A 531 -8.29 -15.53 23.39
CA GLY A 531 -8.25 -16.86 24.00
C GLY A 531 -7.69 -16.91 25.43
N GLY A 532 -7.31 -15.78 26.03
CA GLY A 532 -6.76 -15.69 27.38
C GLY A 532 -5.29 -16.12 27.51
N VAL A 533 -4.58 -16.29 26.39
CA VAL A 533 -3.16 -16.66 26.35
C VAL A 533 -2.34 -15.45 25.91
N VAL A 534 -1.25 -15.18 26.62
CA VAL A 534 -0.28 -14.12 26.32
C VAL A 534 1.10 -14.75 26.13
N THR A 535 1.83 -14.33 25.10
CA THR A 535 3.18 -14.85 24.83
C THR A 535 4.19 -14.26 25.82
N LEU A 536 4.63 -15.05 26.82
CA LEU A 536 5.56 -14.58 27.85
C LEU A 536 7.03 -14.90 27.57
N SER A 537 7.32 -15.74 26.57
CA SER A 537 8.67 -16.14 26.17
C SER A 537 8.68 -16.64 24.71
N PRO A 538 9.81 -16.59 24.00
CA PRO A 538 9.90 -16.98 22.59
C PRO A 538 9.56 -18.47 22.31
N ASN A 539 9.61 -19.35 23.31
CA ASN A 539 9.28 -20.79 23.19
C ASN A 539 7.96 -21.18 23.89
N GLY A 540 7.14 -20.20 24.29
CA GLY A 540 5.86 -20.48 24.94
C GLY A 540 4.88 -21.15 23.97
N THR A 541 4.29 -22.28 24.37
CA THR A 541 3.24 -23.01 23.65
C THR A 541 1.92 -22.21 23.61
N ALA A 542 1.89 -21.07 22.93
CA ALA A 542 0.66 -20.44 22.49
C ALA A 542 0.35 -20.92 21.07
N LYS A 543 -0.87 -21.41 20.85
CA LYS A 543 -1.43 -21.51 19.50
C LYS A 543 -1.60 -20.08 18.98
N ALA A 544 -0.54 -19.50 18.42
CA ALA A 544 -0.59 -18.25 17.67
C ALA A 544 -1.37 -18.54 16.38
N ALA A 545 -2.70 -18.53 16.48
CA ALA A 545 -3.55 -18.75 15.31
C ALA A 545 -3.49 -17.56 14.36
N ASN A 546 -3.16 -16.34 14.84
CA ASN A 546 -3.02 -15.12 14.03
C ASN A 546 -2.13 -14.07 14.75
N SER A 547 -0.81 -14.27 14.80
CA SER A 547 0.11 -13.21 15.25
C SER A 547 0.58 -12.39 14.04
N THR A 548 0.33 -11.08 14.04
CA THR A 548 0.85 -10.18 13.00
C THR A 548 2.14 -9.54 13.50
N CYS A 549 3.27 -10.03 13.03
CA CYS A 549 4.58 -9.42 13.30
C CYS A 549 4.66 -8.08 12.57
N LEU A 550 5.08 -7.02 13.26
CA LEU A 550 5.27 -5.69 12.69
C LEU A 550 6.62 -5.57 11.98
#